data_AF-A0A1R1PLQ8-F1
#
_entry.id   AF-A0A1R1PLQ8-F1
#
_cell.length_a   1.000
_cell.length_b   1.000
_cell.length_c   1.000
_cell.angle_alpha   90.00
_cell.angle_beta   90.00
_cell.angle_gamma   90.00
#
_symmetry.space_group_name_H-M   'P 1'
#
loop_
_entity.id
_entity.type
_entity.pdbx_description
1 polymer ?
#
loop_
_entity_poly.entity_id
_entity_poly.type
_entity_poly.pdbx_seq_one_letter_code
_entity_poly.pdbx_strand_id
1 'polypeptide(L)'
;MILRNYDYDIEHLPGRNNPADGLSRIDKTKPNSTDSVDLDVYAMDIIEYSDIINYITTMNYPVGATEKVRERLRNKSKQYRVINGKLHRIVKNKIKEVLHEHNAKEIINNIHQEGHEGVENTWKRVSNLYTGRGLFKDVVDIVKCCHTCQLYQGDHRD
;
A
#
# COMPACT_ATOMS: atom_id res chain seq x y z
N MET A 1 1.59 -10.78 -55.61
CA MET A 1 1.33 -11.02 -54.17
C MET A 1 -0.08 -11.58 -54.07
N ILE A 2 -0.21 -12.90 -53.91
CA ILE A 2 -1.51 -13.59 -53.86
C ILE A 2 -1.77 -13.89 -52.38
N LEU A 3 -2.73 -13.19 -51.78
CA LEU A 3 -3.28 -13.58 -50.48
C LEU A 3 -4.06 -14.89 -50.70
N ARG A 4 -3.66 -15.96 -50.04
CA ARG A 4 -4.42 -17.20 -50.00
C ARG A 4 -5.64 -16.96 -49.13
N ASN A 5 -6.82 -17.01 -49.73
CA ASN A 5 -8.08 -17.08 -49.00
C ASN A 5 -8.17 -18.48 -48.38
N TYR A 6 -8.31 -18.54 -47.06
CA TYR A 6 -8.57 -19.77 -46.34
C TYR A 6 -10.04 -19.78 -45.94
N ASP A 7 -10.72 -20.89 -46.21
CA ASP A 7 -12.02 -21.17 -45.63
C ASP A 7 -11.78 -21.75 -44.23
N TYR A 8 -12.38 -21.13 -43.22
CA TYR A 8 -12.35 -21.62 -41.85
C TYR A 8 -13.73 -21.49 -41.23
N ASP A 9 -14.10 -22.50 -40.47
CA ASP A 9 -15.31 -22.50 -39.66
C ASP A 9 -14.92 -22.19 -38.20
N ILE A 10 -15.55 -21.18 -37.61
CA ILE A 10 -15.35 -20.82 -36.21
C ILE A 10 -16.35 -21.62 -35.38
N GLU A 11 -15.89 -22.64 -34.66
CA GLU A 11 -16.68 -23.33 -33.66
C GLU A 11 -16.40 -22.76 -32.26
N HIS A 12 -17.46 -22.35 -31.56
CA HIS A 12 -17.36 -21.92 -30.16
C HIS A 12 -17.25 -23.14 -29.25
N LEU A 13 -16.09 -23.33 -28.62
CA LEU A 13 -15.86 -24.33 -27.59
C LEU A 13 -16.07 -23.69 -26.20
N PRO A 14 -17.23 -23.89 -25.53
CA PRO A 14 -17.44 -23.36 -24.19
C PRO A 14 -16.46 -24.01 -23.22
N GLY A 15 -15.54 -23.22 -22.67
CA GLY A 15 -14.65 -23.65 -21.60
C GLY A 15 -15.44 -24.05 -20.35
N ARG A 16 -14.96 -25.07 -19.63
CA ARG A 16 -15.61 -25.62 -18.41
C ARG A 16 -15.81 -24.56 -17.31
N ASN A 17 -15.03 -23.48 -17.33
CA ASN A 17 -15.16 -22.31 -16.47
C ASN A 17 -14.46 -21.12 -17.16
N ASN A 18 -15.21 -20.14 -17.66
CA ASN A 18 -14.66 -18.92 -18.25
C ASN A 18 -14.90 -17.72 -17.32
N PRO A 19 -13.98 -17.43 -16.37
CA PRO A 19 -14.15 -16.34 -15.42
C PRO A 19 -14.14 -14.94 -16.08
N ALA A 20 -13.79 -14.84 -17.36
CA ALA A 20 -13.75 -13.57 -18.09
C ALA A 20 -15.15 -13.05 -18.49
N ASP A 21 -16.14 -13.92 -18.71
CA ASP A 21 -17.51 -13.52 -19.12
C ASP A 21 -18.35 -12.98 -17.94
N GLY A 22 -17.85 -13.10 -16.71
CA GLY A 22 -18.52 -12.57 -15.52
C GLY A 22 -18.33 -11.08 -15.30
N LEU A 23 -17.25 -10.46 -15.82
CA LEU A 23 -16.92 -9.06 -15.50
C LEU A 23 -17.87 -8.04 -16.15
N SER A 24 -18.49 -8.40 -17.28
CA SER A 24 -19.42 -7.54 -18.02
C SER A 24 -20.87 -7.66 -17.53
N ARG A 25 -21.18 -8.71 -16.76
CA ARG A 25 -22.54 -9.10 -16.36
C ARG A 25 -22.81 -8.95 -14.86
N ILE A 26 -21.82 -8.54 -14.08
CA ILE A 26 -22.03 -8.21 -12.67
C ILE A 26 -22.91 -6.96 -12.59
N ASP A 27 -24.15 -7.15 -12.15
CA ASP A 27 -25.07 -6.07 -11.79
C ASP A 27 -24.43 -5.21 -10.69
N LYS A 28 -23.87 -4.05 -11.05
CA LYS A 28 -23.35 -3.05 -10.10
C LYS A 28 -24.44 -2.41 -9.21
N THR A 29 -25.70 -2.79 -9.43
CA THR A 29 -26.90 -2.17 -8.85
C THR A 29 -27.37 -2.85 -7.56
N LYS A 30 -26.76 -3.96 -7.14
CA LYS A 30 -26.99 -4.53 -5.81
C LYS A 30 -25.94 -3.99 -4.84
N PRO A 31 -26.27 -3.03 -3.96
CA PRO A 31 -25.37 -2.69 -2.87
C PRO A 31 -25.29 -3.91 -1.94
N ASN A 32 -24.18 -4.64 -2.00
CA ASN A 32 -23.84 -5.55 -0.91
C ASN A 32 -23.70 -4.69 0.35
N SER A 33 -24.65 -4.81 1.26
CA SER A 33 -24.76 -4.09 2.53
C SER A 33 -23.79 -4.62 3.59
N THR A 34 -22.57 -4.95 3.20
CA THR A 34 -21.52 -5.36 4.14
C THR A 34 -20.18 -4.84 3.63
N ASP A 35 -19.68 -3.87 4.39
CA ASP A 35 -18.32 -3.33 4.34
C ASP A 35 -17.92 -2.57 3.07
N SER A 36 -18.48 -1.36 2.94
CA SER A 36 -17.62 -0.23 2.60
C SER A 36 -16.56 -0.06 3.70
N VAL A 37 -15.57 -0.95 3.73
CA VAL A 37 -14.26 -0.53 4.23
C VAL A 37 -13.83 0.47 3.18
N ASP A 38 -13.97 1.76 3.47
CA ASP A 38 -13.21 2.77 2.76
C ASP A 38 -11.79 2.21 2.72
N LEU A 39 -11.33 1.86 1.51
CA LEU A 39 -9.95 1.50 1.26
C LEU A 39 -9.18 2.78 1.53
N ASP A 40 -8.83 3.00 2.79
CA ASP A 40 -7.91 4.03 3.25
C ASP A 40 -6.52 3.63 2.75
N VAL A 41 -6.35 3.83 1.45
CA VAL A 41 -5.08 3.89 0.74
C VAL A 41 -4.34 5.12 1.29
N TYR A 42 -3.01 5.05 1.34
CA TYR A 42 -2.05 6.09 1.77
C TYR A 42 -1.58 6.02 3.22
N ALA A 43 -0.29 6.29 3.38
CA ALA A 43 0.43 6.43 4.64
C ALA A 43 -0.13 7.57 5.50
N MET A 44 0.43 7.82 6.69
CA MET A 44 -0.02 8.97 7.49
C MET A 44 0.18 10.26 6.68
N ASP A 45 -0.85 11.10 6.66
CA ASP A 45 -0.76 12.46 6.11
C ASP A 45 0.37 13.21 6.81
N ILE A 46 1.18 13.96 6.06
CA ILE A 46 2.32 14.70 6.59
C ILE A 46 1.88 15.73 7.64
N ILE A 47 0.71 16.35 7.45
CA ILE A 47 0.18 17.33 8.39
C ILE A 47 -0.15 16.63 9.71
N GLU A 48 -0.92 15.53 9.66
CA GLU A 48 -1.23 14.72 10.85
C GLU A 48 0.05 14.22 11.55
N TYR A 49 1.02 13.74 10.78
CA TYR A 49 2.32 13.29 11.33
C TYR A 49 3.02 14.41 12.09
N SER A 50 3.11 15.60 11.50
CA SER A 50 3.77 16.76 12.10
C SER A 50 3.03 17.29 13.34
N ASP A 51 1.69 17.32 13.30
CA ASP A 51 0.86 17.75 14.41
C ASP A 51 1.01 16.82 15.62
N ILE A 52 1.09 15.51 15.39
CA ILE A 52 1.31 14.54 16.47
C ILE A 52 2.68 14.74 17.10
N ILE A 53 3.73 14.92 16.29
CA ILE A 53 5.10 15.18 16.80
C ILE A 53 5.11 16.47 17.62
N ASN A 54 4.56 17.56 17.09
CA ASN A 54 4.49 18.85 17.76
C ASN A 54 3.72 18.75 19.07
N TYR A 55 2.59 18.05 19.08
CA TYR A 55 1.80 17.85 20.29
C TYR A 55 2.55 17.03 21.35
N ILE A 56 3.22 15.93 20.97
CA ILE A 56 3.96 15.10 21.92
C ILE A 56 5.18 15.84 22.49
N THR A 57 5.86 16.66 21.68
CA THR A 57 7.09 17.36 22.07
C THR A 57 6.84 18.68 22.81
N THR A 58 5.84 19.46 22.37
CA THR A 58 5.59 20.83 22.87
C THR A 58 4.27 20.97 23.63
N MET A 59 3.40 19.96 23.61
CA MET A 59 2.03 19.99 24.19
C MET A 59 1.13 21.08 23.59
N ASN A 60 1.48 21.60 22.42
CA ASN A 60 0.69 22.59 21.71
C ASN A 60 -0.25 21.96 20.69
N TYR A 61 -1.40 22.60 20.49
CA TYR A 61 -2.35 22.24 19.45
C TYR A 61 -2.14 23.09 18.19
N PRO A 62 -2.55 22.61 17.01
CA PRO A 62 -2.50 23.39 15.78
C PRO A 62 -3.28 24.69 15.90
N VAL A 63 -2.77 25.76 15.29
CA VAL A 63 -3.38 27.10 15.34
C VAL A 63 -4.77 27.05 14.70
N GLY A 64 -5.78 27.57 15.40
CA GLY A 64 -7.17 27.55 14.92
C GLY A 64 -7.87 26.19 15.00
N ALA A 65 -7.25 25.17 15.60
CA ALA A 65 -7.89 23.87 15.76
C ALA A 65 -9.14 23.95 16.67
N THR A 66 -10.25 23.39 16.19
CA THR A 66 -11.48 23.23 16.98
C THR A 66 -11.31 22.17 18.08
N GLU A 67 -12.13 22.23 19.14
CA GLU A 67 -12.05 21.25 20.24
C GLU A 67 -12.17 19.79 19.79
N LYS A 68 -13.00 19.51 18.77
CA LYS A 68 -13.11 18.16 18.19
C LYS A 68 -11.78 17.68 17.58
N VAL A 69 -11.05 18.56 16.90
CA VAL A 69 -9.73 18.24 16.31
C VAL A 69 -8.70 18.03 17.40
N ARG A 70 -8.69 18.88 18.43
CA ARG A 70 -7.80 18.78 19.59
C ARG A 70 -8.00 17.47 20.35
N GLU A 71 -9.25 17.07 20.55
CA GLU A 71 -9.60 15.81 21.19
C GLU A 71 -9.12 14.60 20.38
N ARG A 72 -9.36 14.61 19.07
CA ARG A 72 -8.87 13.56 18.17
C ARG A 72 -7.35 13.45 18.21
N LEU A 73 -6.64 14.58 18.12
CA LEU A 73 -5.18 14.63 18.19
C LEU A 73 -4.69 14.03 19.51
N ARG A 74 -5.21 14.51 20.64
CA ARG A 74 -4.86 14.02 21.98
C ARG A 74 -5.08 12.51 22.13
N ASN A 75 -6.18 11.98 21.61
CA ASN A 75 -6.48 10.55 21.69
C ASN A 75 -5.59 9.72 20.75
N LYS A 76 -5.28 10.21 19.54
CA LYS A 76 -4.34 9.55 18.62
C LYS A 76 -2.91 9.56 19.17
N SER A 77 -2.42 10.70 19.66
CA SER A 77 -1.05 10.88 20.16
C SER A 77 -0.67 9.91 21.28
N LYS A 78 -1.62 9.45 22.09
CA LYS A 78 -1.38 8.43 23.14
C LYS A 78 -0.76 7.14 22.60
N GLN A 79 -1.06 6.77 21.36
CA GLN A 79 -0.61 5.54 20.72
C GLN A 79 0.84 5.62 20.22
N TYR A 80 1.41 6.81 20.21
CA TYR A 80 2.72 7.08 19.60
C TYR A 80 3.74 7.56 20.62
N ARG A 81 5.00 7.44 20.26
CA ARG A 81 6.16 7.96 21.00
C ARG A 81 7.09 8.62 20.01
N VAL A 82 7.69 9.74 20.39
CA VAL A 82 8.70 10.41 19.57
C VAL A 82 10.07 9.93 20.02
N ILE A 83 10.85 9.34 19.11
CA ILE A 83 12.22 8.87 19.34
C ILE A 83 13.08 9.45 18.22
N ASN A 84 14.17 10.15 18.56
CA ASN A 84 15.05 10.82 17.60
C ASN A 84 14.33 11.75 16.61
N GLY A 85 13.28 12.44 17.07
CA GLY A 85 12.47 13.32 16.21
C GLY A 85 11.53 12.60 15.25
N LYS A 86 11.42 11.27 15.32
CA LYS A 86 10.53 10.46 14.49
C LYS A 86 9.41 9.84 15.30
N LEU A 87 8.29 9.59 14.65
CA LEU A 87 7.14 8.96 15.28
C LEU A 87 7.33 7.43 15.30
N HIS A 88 7.17 6.81 16.47
CA HIS A 88 7.19 5.38 16.66
C HIS A 88 5.89 4.89 17.30
N ARG A 89 5.46 3.68 16.92
CA ARG A 89 4.31 2.99 17.50
C ARG A 89 4.74 1.65 18.07
N ILE A 90 4.23 1.33 19.26
CA ILE A 90 4.46 0.02 19.88
C ILE A 90 3.37 -0.93 19.39
N VAL A 91 3.78 -1.97 18.66
CA VAL A 91 2.88 -3.01 18.12
C VAL A 91 3.42 -4.37 18.55
N LYS A 92 2.62 -5.15 19.30
CA LYS A 92 3.02 -6.49 19.80
C LYS A 92 4.40 -6.49 20.48
N ASN A 93 4.63 -5.51 21.37
CA ASN A 93 5.90 -5.30 22.08
C ASN A 93 7.13 -4.96 21.20
N LYS A 94 6.92 -4.66 19.92
CA LYS A 94 7.96 -4.16 19.01
C LYS A 94 7.73 -2.68 18.73
N ILE A 95 8.81 -1.90 18.78
CA ILE A 95 8.79 -0.49 18.40
C ILE A 95 8.97 -0.42 16.89
N LYS A 96 8.00 0.18 16.18
CA LYS A 96 8.06 0.38 14.73
C LYS A 96 8.02 1.85 14.39
N GLU A 97 8.85 2.27 13.45
CA GLU A 97 8.82 3.65 12.94
C GLU A 97 7.55 3.85 12.10
N VAL A 98 6.87 4.98 12.30
CA VAL A 98 5.67 5.32 11.53
C VAL A 98 6.08 6.09 10.29
N LEU A 99 5.71 5.56 9.12
CA LEU A 99 5.97 6.19 7.84
C LEU A 99 4.82 7.13 7.46
N HIS A 100 5.18 8.23 6.79
CA HIS A 100 4.28 9.22 6.21
C HIS A 100 4.39 9.19 4.68
N GLU A 101 3.45 9.84 3.99
CA GLU A 101 3.34 9.77 2.52
C GLU A 101 4.62 10.12 1.76
N HIS A 102 5.41 11.09 2.22
CA HIS A 102 6.64 11.49 1.56
C HIS A 102 7.83 10.55 1.77
N ASN A 103 7.94 9.87 2.92
CA ASN A 103 9.12 9.02 3.20
C ASN A 103 8.88 7.54 2.87
N ALA A 104 7.62 7.10 2.79
CA ALA A 104 7.29 5.69 2.67
C ALA A 104 7.91 5.05 1.42
N LYS A 105 7.74 5.67 0.26
CA LYS A 105 8.22 5.13 -1.01
C LYS A 105 9.74 5.03 -1.08
N GLU A 106 10.44 6.07 -0.61
CA GLU A 106 11.90 6.10 -0.62
C GLU A 106 12.48 5.01 0.28
N ILE A 107 11.97 4.89 1.51
CA ILE A 107 12.43 3.88 2.47
C ILE A 107 12.15 2.47 1.95
N ILE A 108 10.95 2.23 1.42
CA ILE A 108 10.61 0.92 0.84
C ILE A 108 11.50 0.60 -0.37
N ASN A 109 11.76 1.59 -1.23
CA ASN A 109 12.65 1.40 -2.37
C ASN A 109 14.05 1.03 -1.90
N ASN A 110 14.63 1.74 -0.92
CA ASN A 110 15.95 1.42 -0.39
C ASN A 110 16.03 -0.02 0.15
N ILE A 111 15.02 -0.45 0.91
CA ILE A 111 14.94 -1.84 1.43
C ILE A 111 14.89 -2.86 0.28
N HIS A 112 14.14 -2.56 -0.77
CA HIS A 112 14.06 -3.43 -1.95
C HIS A 112 15.40 -3.48 -2.71
N GLN A 113 16.04 -2.33 -2.97
CA GLN A 113 17.29 -2.25 -3.72
C GLN A 113 18.44 -3.00 -3.03
N GLU A 114 18.41 -3.16 -1.70
CA GLU A 114 19.42 -3.92 -0.97
C GLU A 114 19.47 -5.42 -1.34
N GLY A 115 18.37 -6.00 -1.82
CA GLY A 115 18.30 -7.45 -2.06
C GLY A 115 17.54 -7.88 -3.32
N HIS A 116 16.89 -6.95 -4.03
CA HIS A 116 16.03 -7.23 -5.19
C HIS A 116 15.04 -8.39 -4.98
N GLU A 117 14.54 -8.49 -3.76
CA GLU A 117 13.67 -9.58 -3.35
C GLU A 117 12.26 -9.42 -3.94
N GLY A 118 11.53 -10.53 -4.04
CA GLY A 118 10.11 -10.51 -4.38
C GLY A 118 9.25 -9.80 -3.33
N VAL A 119 8.02 -9.46 -3.73
CA VAL A 119 7.04 -8.68 -2.94
C VAL A 119 6.91 -9.16 -1.49
N GLU A 120 6.74 -10.47 -1.27
CA GLU A 120 6.51 -11.01 0.08
C GLU A 120 7.71 -10.83 1.01
N ASN A 121 8.92 -11.02 0.51
CA ASN A 121 10.14 -10.93 1.30
C ASN A 121 10.46 -9.46 1.61
N THR A 122 10.33 -8.58 0.63
CA THR A 122 10.40 -7.12 0.85
C THR A 122 9.35 -6.68 1.88
N TRP A 123 8.11 -7.16 1.78
CA TRP A 123 7.05 -6.84 2.74
C TRP A 123 7.35 -7.33 4.16
N LYS A 124 7.92 -8.53 4.32
CA LYS A 124 8.33 -9.03 5.64
C LYS A 124 9.36 -8.10 6.29
N ARG A 125 10.33 -7.60 5.52
CA ARG A 125 11.35 -6.66 6.02
C ARG A 125 10.73 -5.32 6.41
N VAL A 126 9.93 -4.73 5.52
CA VAL A 126 9.22 -3.46 5.76
C VAL A 126 8.31 -3.57 6.99
N SER A 127 7.46 -4.59 7.06
CA SER A 127 6.48 -4.74 8.15
C SER A 127 7.11 -5.04 9.51
N ASN A 128 8.36 -5.54 9.56
CA ASN A 128 9.06 -5.77 10.81
C ASN A 128 9.55 -4.47 11.45
N LEU A 129 10.03 -3.52 10.64
CA LEU A 129 10.66 -2.28 11.10
C LEU A 129 9.70 -1.08 11.11
N TYR A 130 8.78 -1.06 10.16
CA TYR A 130 7.94 0.10 9.87
C TYR A 130 6.45 -0.22 10.05
N THR A 131 5.68 0.83 10.28
CA THR A 131 4.22 0.78 10.31
C THR A 131 3.65 2.00 9.58
N GLY A 132 2.49 1.81 8.97
CA GLY A 132 1.83 2.83 8.16
C GLY A 132 0.65 2.20 7.46
N ARG A 133 -0.30 3.03 7.04
CA ARG A 133 -1.40 2.59 6.17
C ARG A 133 -0.89 2.50 4.73
N GLY A 134 -1.39 1.54 3.95
CA GLY A 134 -1.05 1.41 2.53
C GLY A 134 0.35 0.89 2.16
N LEU A 135 1.26 0.65 3.11
CA LEU A 135 2.66 0.28 2.81
C LEU A 135 2.82 -0.96 1.92
N PHE A 136 1.92 -1.94 2.03
CA PHE A 136 1.97 -3.14 1.17
C PHE A 136 1.77 -2.80 -0.31
N LYS A 137 0.89 -1.83 -0.62
CA LYS A 137 0.67 -1.38 -1.99
C LYS A 137 1.93 -0.73 -2.57
N ASP A 138 2.56 0.15 -1.78
CA ASP A 138 3.82 0.77 -2.18
C ASP A 138 4.92 -0.28 -2.44
N VAL A 139 5.02 -1.33 -1.60
CA VAL A 139 5.94 -2.46 -1.84
C VAL A 139 5.65 -3.16 -3.17
N VAL A 140 4.37 -3.48 -3.44
CA VAL A 140 3.97 -4.13 -4.69
C VAL A 140 4.36 -3.27 -5.90
N ASP A 141 4.07 -1.98 -5.85
CA ASP A 141 4.33 -1.04 -6.94
C ASP A 141 5.85 -0.89 -7.19
N ILE A 142 6.65 -0.76 -6.12
CA ILE A 142 8.11 -0.63 -6.22
C ILE A 142 8.75 -1.87 -6.83
N VAL A 143 8.38 -3.06 -6.34
CA VAL A 143 8.94 -4.33 -6.84
C VAL A 143 8.53 -4.54 -8.30
N LYS A 144 7.26 -4.28 -8.66
CA LYS A 144 6.77 -4.41 -10.04
C LYS A 144 7.43 -3.44 -11.01
N CYS A 145 7.79 -2.24 -10.55
CA CYS A 145 8.44 -1.22 -11.37
C CYS A 145 9.97 -1.31 -11.36
N CYS A 146 10.57 -2.26 -10.65
CA CYS A 146 12.01 -2.39 -10.55
C CYS A 146 12.60 -2.97 -11.84
N HIS A 147 13.40 -2.16 -12.54
CA HIS A 147 14.03 -2.55 -13.81
C HIS A 147 14.87 -3.81 -13.69
N THR A 148 15.70 -3.91 -12.66
CA THR A 148 16.54 -5.08 -12.37
C THR A 148 15.68 -6.34 -12.23
N CYS A 149 14.65 -6.30 -11.39
CA CYS A 149 13.78 -7.46 -11.18
C CYS A 149 12.99 -7.84 -12.45
N GLN A 150 12.56 -6.86 -13.24
CA GLN A 150 11.86 -7.12 -14.51
C GLN A 150 12.74 -7.86 -15.52
N LEU A 151 14.04 -7.55 -15.58
CA LEU A 151 14.97 -8.25 -16.46
C LEU A 151 15.19 -9.71 -16.05
N TYR A 152 15.38 -9.97 -14.76
CA TYR A 152 15.69 -11.32 -14.27
C TYR A 152 14.47 -12.25 -14.15
N GLN A 153 13.23 -11.74 -14.12
CA GLN A 153 12.04 -12.59 -14.11
C GLN A 153 11.81 -13.36 -15.43
N GLY A 154 12.45 -12.95 -16.53
CA GLY A 154 12.34 -13.60 -17.84
C GLY A 154 13.23 -14.83 -18.04
N ASP A 155 14.22 -15.04 -17.18
CA ASP A 155 15.35 -15.95 -17.44
C ASP A 155 15.16 -17.38 -16.87
N HIS A 156 14.01 -17.68 -16.28
CA HIS A 156 13.71 -18.99 -15.68
C HIS A 156 12.81 -19.84 -16.61
N ARG A 157 13.27 -20.06 -17.84
CA ARG A 157 12.67 -21.02 -18.79
C ARG A 157 13.79 -21.79 -19.52
N ASP A 158 14.43 -22.70 -18.80
CA ASP A 158 15.20 -23.81 -19.35
C ASP A 158 14.59 -25.14 -18.90
#